data_AF-A0A4S8MC41-F1
#
_entry.id   AF-A0A4S8MC41-F1
#
_cell.length_a   1.000
_cell.length_b   1.000
_cell.length_c   1.000
_cell.angle_alpha   90.00
_cell.angle_beta   90.00
_cell.angle_gamma   90.00
#
_symmetry.space_group_name_H-M   'P 1'
#
loop_
_entity.id
_entity.type
_entity.pdbx_description
1 polymer ?
#
loop_
_entity_poly.entity_id
_entity_poly.type
_entity_poly.pdbx_seq_one_letter_code
_entity_poly.pdbx_strand_id
1 'polypeptide(L)'
;MTYLCLSTAFDILLGYQQFLNALGLSFQILWPYHVPVIAYLLTFILSCVLCFAVGIMLIVALWSVMKGKTSVEAQDHEIYRKVALSTGEAFINSYDLGKMQNIKLFFNIGEGG
;
A
#
# COMPACT_ATOMS: atom_id res chain seq x y z
N MET A 1 2.55 -2.80 6.33
CA MET A 1 2.05 -1.82 5.34
C MET A 1 0.53 -1.70 5.37
N THR A 2 -0.21 -2.81 5.26
CA THR A 2 -1.68 -2.82 5.31
C THR A 2 -2.27 -2.09 6.52
N TYR A 3 -1.81 -2.39 7.73
CA TYR A 3 -2.29 -1.72 8.95
C TYR A 3 -2.02 -0.21 8.96
N LEU A 4 -0.86 0.22 8.44
CA LEU A 4 -0.53 1.64 8.36
C LEU A 4 -1.46 2.36 7.38
N CYS A 5 -1.66 1.80 6.17
CA CYS A 5 -2.60 2.36 5.19
C CYS A 5 -4.02 2.43 5.74
N LEU A 6 -4.47 1.38 6.44
CA LEU A 6 -5.80 1.34 7.04
C LEU A 6 -5.95 2.40 8.14
N SER A 7 -4.95 2.53 9.01
CA SER A 7 -4.93 3.53 10.08
C SER A 7 -4.98 4.95 9.50
N THR A 8 -4.13 5.26 8.50
CA THR A 8 -4.11 6.59 7.88
C THR A 8 -5.40 6.86 7.10
N ALA A 9 -5.98 5.84 6.44
CA ALA A 9 -7.26 6.00 5.74
C ALA A 9 -8.40 6.32 6.71
N PHE A 10 -8.47 5.63 7.85
CA PHE A 10 -9.48 5.92 8.88
C PHE A 10 -9.28 7.29 9.52
N ASP A 11 -8.03 7.69 9.79
CA ASP A 11 -7.70 9.03 10.30
C ASP A 11 -8.20 10.13 9.36
N ILE A 12 -7.98 9.97 8.04
CA ILE A 12 -8.45 10.92 7.02
C ILE A 12 -9.98 10.92 6.93
N LEU A 13 -10.60 9.73 6.81
CA LEU A 13 -12.04 9.57 6.61
C LEU A 13 -12.87 10.07 7.80
N LEU A 14 -12.38 9.86 9.01
CA LEU A 14 -13.09 10.27 10.23
C LEU A 14 -12.70 11.69 10.66
N GLY A 15 -11.48 12.14 10.37
CA GLY A 15 -10.91 13.40 10.85
C GLY A 15 -11.08 14.62 9.93
N TYR A 16 -11.64 14.46 8.72
CA TYR A 16 -11.69 15.57 7.75
C TYR A 16 -12.51 16.78 8.26
N GLN A 17 -13.57 16.55 9.03
CA GLN A 17 -14.37 17.64 9.61
C GLN A 17 -13.56 18.46 10.61
N GLN A 18 -12.84 17.78 11.52
CA GLN A 18 -11.96 18.39 12.50
C GLN A 18 -10.79 19.11 11.82
N PHE A 19 -10.33 18.61 10.67
CA PHE A 19 -9.32 19.29 9.85
C PHE A 19 -9.82 20.62 9.28
N LEU A 20 -11.04 20.66 8.75
CA LEU A 20 -11.65 21.92 8.29
C LEU A 20 -11.88 22.90 9.44
N ASN A 21 -12.27 22.41 10.62
CA ASN A 21 -12.42 23.23 11.81
C ASN A 21 -11.06 23.76 12.30
N ALA A 22 -10.01 22.94 12.27
CA ALA A 22 -8.64 23.30 12.65
C ALA A 22 -8.04 24.38 11.72
N LEU A 23 -8.45 24.41 10.44
CA LEU A 23 -8.07 25.44 9.48
C LEU A 23 -8.83 26.76 9.67
N GLY A 24 -9.85 26.82 10.54
CA GLY A 24 -10.70 28.00 10.72
C GLY A 24 -11.67 28.24 9.57
N LEU A 25 -11.91 27.24 8.72
CA LEU A 25 -12.89 27.32 7.63
C LEU A 25 -14.34 27.11 8.13
N SER A 26 -14.48 26.65 9.38
CA SER A 26 -15.76 26.48 10.06
C SER A 26 -16.07 27.68 10.97
N PHE A 27 -17.35 27.96 11.22
CA PHE A 27 -17.80 29.03 12.13
C PHE A 27 -17.51 28.75 13.63
N GLN A 28 -16.72 27.74 13.98
CA GLN A 28 -16.32 27.47 15.37
C GLN A 28 -15.13 28.33 15.78
N ILE A 29 -15.32 29.15 16.81
CA ILE A 29 -14.34 30.15 17.27
C ILE A 29 -13.26 29.55 18.19
N LEU A 30 -13.52 28.41 18.84
CA LEU A 30 -12.63 27.82 19.85
C LEU A 30 -12.40 26.33 19.61
N TRP A 31 -11.14 25.90 19.65
CA TRP A 31 -10.73 24.51 19.55
C TRP A 31 -10.97 23.77 20.88
N PRO A 32 -11.89 22.80 20.96
CA PRO A 32 -12.31 22.20 22.24
C PRO A 32 -11.46 20.99 22.67
N TYR A 33 -10.48 20.57 21.86
CA TYR A 33 -9.73 19.34 22.09
C TYR A 33 -8.39 19.59 22.81
N HIS A 34 -7.92 18.58 23.55
CA HIS A 34 -6.64 18.64 24.27
C HIS A 34 -5.41 18.64 23.37
N VAL A 35 -5.53 18.12 22.14
CA VAL A 35 -4.43 18.07 21.19
C VAL A 35 -4.21 19.47 20.61
N PRO A 36 -2.97 20.00 20.57
CA PRO A 36 -2.68 21.27 19.92
C PRO A 36 -3.09 21.25 18.45
N VAL A 37 -3.73 22.33 17.98
CA VAL A 37 -4.23 22.47 16.60
C VAL A 37 -3.15 22.14 15.56
N ILE A 38 -1.93 22.66 15.75
CA ILE A 38 -0.80 22.45 14.83
C ILE A 38 -0.41 20.97 14.76
N ALA A 39 -0.36 20.28 15.91
CA ALA A 39 0.00 18.86 15.95
C ALA A 39 -1.04 17.99 15.20
N TYR A 40 -2.33 18.33 15.35
CA TYR A 40 -3.40 17.67 14.61
C TYR A 40 -3.28 17.91 13.10
N LEU A 41 -3.10 19.16 12.67
CA LEU A 41 -2.96 19.52 11.25
C LEU A 41 -1.77 18.80 10.59
N LEU A 42 -0.61 18.80 11.25
CA LEU A 42 0.58 18.11 10.75
C LEU A 42 0.36 16.60 10.64
N THR A 43 -0.28 15.99 11.64
CA THR A 43 -0.60 14.55 11.63
C THR A 43 -1.55 14.22 10.49
N PHE A 44 -2.61 15.01 10.30
CA PHE A 44 -3.60 14.78 9.23
C PHE A 44 -2.96 14.89 7.84
N ILE A 45 -2.14 15.92 7.60
CA ILE A 45 -1.41 16.09 6.33
C ILE A 45 -0.44 14.92 6.11
N LEU A 46 0.29 14.52 7.15
CA LEU A 46 1.19 13.38 7.08
C LEU A 46 0.43 12.08 6.78
N SER A 47 -0.72 11.84 7.41
CA SER A 47 -1.61 10.72 7.12
C SER A 47 -2.04 10.69 5.65
N CYS A 48 -2.42 11.84 5.07
CA CYS A 48 -2.75 11.94 3.64
C CYS A 48 -1.60 11.47 2.73
N VAL A 49 -0.39 11.99 2.97
CA VAL A 49 0.79 11.66 2.17
C VAL A 49 1.17 10.18 2.35
N LEU A 50 1.17 9.68 3.59
CA LEU A 50 1.48 8.28 3.89
C LEU A 50 0.45 7.32 3.30
N CYS A 51 -0.84 7.63 3.40
CA CYS A 51 -1.91 6.80 2.84
C CYS A 51 -1.71 6.62 1.34
N PHE A 52 -1.35 7.69 0.63
CA PHE A 52 -1.08 7.63 -0.81
C PHE A 52 0.21 6.87 -1.14
N ALA A 53 1.34 7.28 -0.56
CA ALA A 53 2.64 6.71 -0.88
C ALA A 53 2.74 5.23 -0.49
N VAL A 54 2.37 4.90 0.75
CA VAL A 54 2.40 3.51 1.24
C VAL A 54 1.29 2.67 0.61
N GLY A 55 0.16 3.29 0.25
CA GLY A 55 -0.91 2.64 -0.52
C GLY A 55 -0.43 2.10 -1.86
N ILE A 56 0.29 2.92 -2.64
CA ILE A 56 0.88 2.49 -3.92
C ILE A 56 1.88 1.35 -3.69
N MET A 57 2.78 1.49 -2.71
CA MET A 57 3.75 0.43 -2.40
C MET A 57 3.06 -0.88 -1.99
N LEU A 58 1.95 -0.81 -1.26
CA LEU A 58 1.16 -1.99 -0.88
C LEU A 58 0.52 -2.67 -2.10
N ILE A 59 -0.05 -1.90 -3.03
CA ILE A 59 -0.63 -2.43 -4.27
C ILE A 59 0.45 -3.17 -5.09
N VAL A 60 1.63 -2.58 -5.23
CA VAL A 60 2.75 -3.21 -5.94
C VAL A 60 3.21 -4.48 -5.23
N ALA A 61 3.28 -4.47 -3.89
CA ALA A 61 3.65 -5.65 -3.11
C ALA A 61 2.63 -6.79 -3.28
N LEU A 62 1.33 -6.50 -3.19
CA LEU A 62 0.27 -7.49 -3.41
C LEU A 62 0.29 -8.04 -4.83
N TRP A 63 0.56 -7.19 -5.83
CA TRP A 63 0.69 -7.62 -7.22
C TRP A 63 1.91 -8.55 -7.44
N SER A 64 3.01 -8.30 -6.74
CA SER A 64 4.19 -9.17 -6.78
C SER A 64 3.91 -10.52 -6.11
N VAL A 65 3.22 -10.53 -4.97
CA VAL A 65 2.72 -11.75 -4.33
C VAL A 65 1.84 -12.56 -5.28
N MET A 66 0.88 -11.91 -5.95
CA MET A 66 0.02 -12.58 -6.94
C MET A 66 0.79 -13.20 -8.10
N LYS A 67 1.97 -12.70 -8.44
CA LYS A 67 2.83 -13.22 -9.51
C LYS A 67 3.89 -14.21 -9.02
N GLY A 68 3.87 -14.56 -7.73
CA GLY A 68 4.85 -15.48 -7.13
C GLY A 68 6.27 -14.98 -7.30
N LYS A 69 6.52 -13.70 -7.01
CA LYS A 69 7.86 -13.12 -7.14
C LYS A 69 8.17 -12.10 -6.05
N THR A 70 9.44 -12.05 -5.66
CA THR A 70 10.02 -11.02 -4.79
C THR A 70 10.41 -9.77 -5.60
N SER A 71 10.80 -8.69 -4.91
CA SER A 71 11.26 -7.46 -5.57
C SER A 71 12.56 -7.66 -6.35
N VAL A 72 13.46 -8.51 -5.85
CA VAL A 72 14.72 -8.85 -6.53
C VAL A 72 14.44 -9.67 -7.78
N GLU A 73 13.65 -10.73 -7.66
CA GLU A 73 13.23 -11.56 -8.79
C GLU A 73 12.46 -10.75 -9.83
N ALA A 74 11.68 -9.74 -9.42
CA ALA A 74 10.97 -8.88 -10.37
C ALA A 74 11.92 -8.09 -11.28
N GLN A 75 13.10 -7.70 -10.80
CA GLN A 75 14.14 -7.04 -11.60
C GLN A 75 14.84 -8.06 -12.51
N ASP A 76 15.22 -9.22 -11.96
CA ASP A 76 15.92 -10.27 -12.71
C ASP A 76 15.03 -10.86 -13.82
N HIS A 77 13.74 -11.09 -13.55
CA HIS A 77 12.77 -11.59 -14.53
C HIS A 77 12.62 -10.66 -15.73
N GLU A 78 12.83 -9.34 -15.58
CA GLU A 78 12.83 -8.43 -16.72
C GLU A 78 13.99 -8.72 -17.66
N ILE A 79 15.18 -8.98 -17.09
CA ILE A 79 16.38 -9.33 -17.85
C ILE A 79 16.22 -10.71 -18.48
N TYR A 80 15.80 -11.73 -17.71
CA TYR A 80 15.60 -13.09 -18.22
C TYR A 80 14.59 -13.14 -19.35
N ARG A 81 13.51 -12.34 -19.27
CA ARG A 81 12.55 -12.23 -20.36
C ARG A 81 13.17 -11.69 -21.64
N LYS A 82 14.01 -10.66 -21.55
CA LYS A 82 14.71 -10.10 -22.72
C LYS A 82 15.66 -11.11 -23.34
N VAL A 83 16.40 -11.87 -22.51
CA VAL A 83 17.32 -12.91 -22.98
C VAL A 83 16.56 -14.07 -23.63
N ALA A 84 15.51 -14.59 -23.01
CA ALA A 84 14.69 -15.67 -23.60
C ALA A 84 14.09 -15.26 -24.95
N LEU A 85 13.56 -14.03 -25.05
CA LEU A 85 13.05 -13.51 -26.32
C LEU A 85 14.14 -13.43 -27.40
N SER A 86 15.39 -13.13 -27.03
CA SER A 86 16.52 -13.09 -27.97
C SER A 86 16.91 -14.47 -28.50
N THR A 87 16.64 -15.54 -27.74
CA THR A 87 16.89 -16.94 -28.13
C THR A 87 15.65 -17.60 -28.75
N GLY A 88 14.53 -16.87 -28.89
CA GLY A 88 13.26 -17.41 -29.41
C GLY A 88 12.48 -18.25 -28.40
N GLU A 89 12.86 -18.19 -27.12
CA GLU A 89 12.21 -18.91 -26.02
C GLU A 89 11.30 -18.00 -25.19
N ALA A 90 10.36 -18.62 -24.46
CA ALA A 90 9.49 -17.90 -23.53
C ALA A 90 10.00 -18.04 -22.10
N PHE A 91 10.18 -16.91 -21.41
CA PHE A 91 10.47 -16.93 -19.98
C PHE A 91 9.23 -17.36 -19.17
N ILE A 92 9.37 -18.41 -18.37
CA ILE A 92 8.34 -18.95 -17.49
C ILE A 92 8.80 -18.78 -16.04
N ASN A 93 7.98 -18.17 -15.19
CA ASN A 93 8.27 -18.11 -13.76
C ASN A 93 7.98 -19.47 -13.10
N SER A 94 9.02 -20.15 -12.64
CA SER A 94 8.89 -21.45 -11.98
C SER A 94 8.15 -21.38 -10.63
N TYR A 95 8.09 -20.20 -10.00
CA TYR A 95 7.43 -20.00 -8.70
C TYR A 95 5.98 -19.53 -8.81
N ASP A 96 5.49 -19.23 -10.01
CA ASP A 96 4.10 -18.79 -10.20
C ASP A 96 3.15 -19.99 -10.27
N LEU A 97 2.45 -20.28 -9.18
CA LEU A 97 1.44 -21.34 -9.08
C LEU A 97 0.04 -20.87 -9.52
N GLY A 98 -0.08 -19.62 -9.98
CA GLY A 98 -1.34 -18.94 -10.26
C GLY A 98 -1.77 -17.99 -9.14
N LYS A 99 -2.43 -16.89 -9.52
CA LYS A 99 -2.73 -15.74 -8.66
C LYS A 99 -3.33 -16.09 -7.29
N MET A 100 -4.34 -16.97 -7.27
CA MET A 100 -5.03 -17.33 -6.03
C MET A 100 -4.18 -18.25 -5.16
N GLN A 101 -3.48 -19.21 -5.78
CA GLN A 101 -2.64 -20.15 -5.06
C GLN A 101 -1.43 -19.45 -4.44
N ASN A 102 -0.85 -18.46 -5.14
CA ASN A 102 0.23 -17.63 -4.60
C ASN A 102 -0.22 -16.77 -3.40
N ILE A 103 -1.43 -16.21 -3.44
CA ILE A 103 -2.00 -15.46 -2.30
C ILE A 103 -2.21 -16.39 -1.10
N LYS A 104 -2.82 -17.55 -1.33
CA LYS A 104 -3.02 -18.57 -0.29
C LYS A 104 -1.70 -18.95 0.36
N LEU A 105 -0.71 -19.31 -0.46
CA LEU A 105 0.65 -19.64 -0.03
C LEU A 105 1.30 -18.52 0.79
N PHE A 106 1.15 -17.26 0.39
CA PHE A 106 1.72 -16.12 1.11
C PHE A 106 1.05 -15.87 2.47
N PHE A 107 -0.28 -15.99 2.55
CA PHE A 107 -1.02 -15.79 3.79
C PHE A 107 -1.18 -17.05 4.63
N ASN A 108 -0.72 -18.20 4.13
CA ASN A 108 -0.88 -19.52 4.74
C ASN A 108 -2.37 -19.83 5.03
N ILE A 109 -3.20 -19.75 3.97
CA ILE A 109 -4.65 -20.06 4.01
C ILE A 109 -5.02 -21.30 3.15
N GLY A 110 -5.25 -22.44 3.80
CA GLY A 110 -5.89 -23.63 3.22
C GLY A 110 -4.95 -24.83 3.09
N GLU A 111 -5.29 -25.80 2.23
CA GLU A 111 -4.40 -26.90 1.89
C GLU A 111 -3.36 -26.46 0.85
N GLY A 112 -2.07 -26.62 1.18
CA GLY A 112 -0.95 -26.23 0.33
C GLY A 112 -0.39 -24.81 0.58
N GLY A 113 -0.81 -24.18 1.68
CA GLY A 113 -0.47 -22.80 2.03
C GLY A 113 -1.74 -22.08 2.35
#